data_AF-A0A6M3RJZ8-F1
#
_entry.id   AF-A0A6M3RJZ8-F1
#
_cell.length_a   1.000
_cell.length_b   1.000
_cell.length_c   1.000
_cell.angle_alpha   90.00
_cell.angle_beta   90.00
_cell.angle_gamma   90.00
#
_symmetry.space_group_name_H-M   'P 1'
#
loop_
_entity.id
_entity.type
_entity.pdbx_description
1 polymer ?
#
loop_
_entity_poly.entity_id
_entity_poly.type
_entity_poly.pdbx_seq_one_letter_code
_entity_poly.pdbx_strand_id
1 'polypeptide(L)'
;FKFVFRGTGYDEKLVREVEGLEASGSVYICTLCDSTRLEASQNIVFHSITRSHTENLERYEMWRSNSHHESADELRDRVKGVSAKPFIETLPSIDALHCDIGNAAEFYKIFQLEIGEVYKNPDASKEERKRWQSTLDKHLRKKMNLKPIMRMNGNFARKLMAHETVEAVCELIHSEERRVALRELMALYLKMKPVWRSSCPAKECPELLCQYSFNSQCFAELLSTKFKYRYEGKITNYFHKTLAHVPEIIERDGSIGAWASEGNESGNKLFR
;
A
#
# COMPACT_ATOMS: atom_id res chain seq x y z
N PHE A 1 -12.30 -33.75 14.55
CA PHE A 1 -12.14 -32.37 14.08
C PHE A 1 -11.03 -32.30 13.05
N LYS A 2 -11.11 -31.38 12.10
CA LYS A 2 -10.01 -31.02 11.20
C LYS A 2 -9.70 -29.54 11.43
N PHE A 3 -8.42 -29.18 11.46
CA PHE A 3 -7.97 -27.81 11.70
C PHE A 3 -7.36 -27.25 10.42
N VAL A 4 -7.67 -25.99 10.14
CA VAL A 4 -7.06 -25.21 9.06
C VAL A 4 -6.51 -23.95 9.70
N PHE A 5 -5.21 -23.72 9.59
CA PHE A 5 -4.56 -22.52 10.09
C PHE A 5 -4.39 -21.54 8.93
N ARG A 6 -4.74 -20.28 9.17
CA ARG A 6 -4.55 -19.19 8.19
C ARG A 6 -3.63 -18.17 8.84
N GLY A 7 -2.35 -18.21 8.47
CA GLY A 7 -1.32 -17.28 8.97
C GLY A 7 -1.51 -15.88 8.37
N THR A 8 -2.50 -15.14 8.87
CA THR A 8 -2.79 -13.74 8.51
C THR A 8 -2.56 -12.82 9.71
N GLY A 9 -2.77 -11.50 9.53
CA GLY A 9 -2.64 -10.54 10.62
C GLY A 9 -1.20 -10.17 10.97
N TYR A 10 -0.28 -10.36 10.04
CA TYR A 10 1.11 -9.92 10.14
C TYR A 10 1.32 -8.63 9.35
N ASP A 11 2.13 -7.71 9.87
CA ASP A 11 2.59 -6.58 9.08
C ASP A 11 3.56 -7.03 7.98
N GLU A 12 3.73 -6.23 6.93
CA GLU A 12 4.60 -6.60 5.81
C GLU A 12 6.07 -6.83 6.24
N LYS A 13 6.52 -6.16 7.30
CA LYS A 13 7.89 -6.32 7.79
C LYS A 13 8.10 -7.74 8.30
N LEU A 14 7.18 -8.22 9.14
CA LEU A 14 7.22 -9.55 9.70
C LEU A 14 7.03 -10.62 8.62
N VAL A 15 6.07 -10.44 7.69
CA VAL A 15 5.89 -11.37 6.56
C VAL A 15 7.19 -11.54 5.78
N ARG A 16 7.87 -10.43 5.43
CA ARG A 16 9.14 -10.50 4.70
C ARG A 16 10.21 -11.26 5.47
N GLU A 17 10.33 -11.01 6.77
CA GLU A 17 11.30 -11.67 7.63
C GLU A 17 11.07 -13.19 7.72
N VAL A 18 9.82 -13.61 7.94
CA VAL A 18 9.51 -15.04 8.16
C VAL A 18 9.44 -15.86 6.87
N GLU A 19 9.16 -15.21 5.75
CA GLU A 19 9.14 -15.81 4.40
C GLU A 19 10.47 -15.62 3.64
N GLY A 20 11.53 -15.16 4.31
CA GLY A 20 12.87 -15.09 3.72
C GLY A 20 13.06 -14.05 2.60
N LEU A 21 12.17 -13.06 2.54
CA LEU A 21 12.20 -11.97 1.56
C LEU A 21 13.07 -10.82 2.05
N GLU A 22 13.70 -10.12 1.11
CA GLU A 22 14.34 -8.84 1.40
C GLU A 22 13.37 -7.82 2.03
N ALA A 23 13.90 -6.88 2.80
CA ALA A 23 13.12 -5.86 3.52
C ALA A 23 12.27 -4.97 2.59
N SER A 24 11.29 -4.26 3.17
CA SER A 24 10.27 -3.48 2.42
C SER A 24 10.81 -2.42 1.46
N GLY A 25 12.06 -1.98 1.63
CA GLY A 25 12.75 -1.05 0.73
C GLY A 25 13.36 -1.70 -0.53
N SER A 26 13.25 -3.02 -0.68
CA SER A 26 13.77 -3.76 -1.83
C SER A 26 13.18 -3.27 -3.17
N VAL A 27 13.91 -3.57 -4.25
CA VAL A 27 13.42 -3.48 -5.62
C VAL A 27 12.24 -4.44 -5.84
N TYR A 28 12.22 -5.62 -5.19
CA TYR A 28 11.09 -6.55 -5.22
C TYR A 28 10.02 -6.13 -4.20
N ILE A 29 9.01 -5.43 -4.71
CA ILE A 29 8.11 -4.63 -3.85
C ILE A 29 7.00 -5.42 -3.21
N CYS A 30 6.67 -6.58 -3.77
CA CYS A 30 5.50 -7.34 -3.40
C CYS A 30 5.86 -8.57 -2.57
N THR A 31 4.96 -8.96 -1.68
CA THR A 31 5.04 -10.25 -0.98
C THR A 31 4.21 -11.33 -1.69
N LEU A 32 3.53 -10.98 -2.78
CA LEU A 32 2.55 -11.80 -3.49
C LEU A 32 2.99 -12.14 -4.92
N CYS A 33 3.71 -11.24 -5.58
CA CYS A 33 4.22 -11.40 -6.95
C CYS A 33 5.70 -11.00 -7.04
N ASP A 34 6.29 -11.20 -8.22
CA ASP A 34 7.72 -10.99 -8.44
C ASP A 34 8.09 -9.62 -9.04
N SER A 35 7.11 -8.75 -9.20
CA SER A 35 7.30 -7.47 -9.86
C SER A 35 8.27 -6.57 -9.10
N THR A 36 9.16 -5.94 -9.87
CA THR A 36 10.05 -4.91 -9.37
C THR A 36 9.30 -3.59 -9.18
N ARG A 37 9.93 -2.64 -8.47
CA ARG A 37 9.36 -1.31 -8.22
C ARG A 37 9.13 -0.51 -9.49
N LEU A 38 10.04 -0.67 -10.46
CA LEU A 38 9.95 -0.03 -11.76
C LEU A 38 8.81 -0.63 -12.58
N GLU A 39 8.78 -1.96 -12.73
CA GLU A 39 7.73 -2.66 -13.48
C GLU A 39 6.34 -2.36 -12.91
N ALA A 40 6.20 -2.40 -11.58
CA ALA A 40 4.94 -2.10 -10.92
C ALA A 40 4.51 -0.63 -11.01
N SER A 41 5.42 0.29 -11.34
CA SER A 41 5.06 1.69 -11.63
C SER A 41 4.65 1.91 -13.09
N GLN A 42 5.10 1.05 -14.00
CA GLN A 42 4.75 1.10 -15.43
C GLN A 42 3.44 0.36 -15.71
N ASN A 43 3.28 -0.82 -15.12
CA ASN A 43 2.04 -1.59 -15.11
C ASN A 43 1.56 -1.66 -13.65
N ILE A 44 0.57 -0.85 -13.28
CA ILE A 44 0.17 -0.73 -11.87
C ILE A 44 -0.81 -1.83 -11.44
N VAL A 45 -1.70 -2.26 -12.33
CA VAL A 45 -2.90 -3.05 -11.96
C VAL A 45 -2.87 -4.49 -12.44
N PHE A 46 -2.10 -4.84 -13.48
CA PHE A 46 -2.14 -6.18 -14.06
C PHE A 46 -0.99 -7.04 -13.51
N HIS A 47 -1.25 -7.66 -12.36
CA HIS A 47 -0.38 -8.66 -11.74
C HIS A 47 -1.25 -9.77 -11.15
N SER A 48 -0.67 -10.96 -11.01
CA SER A 48 -1.29 -12.09 -10.32
C SER A 48 -0.45 -12.52 -9.13
N ILE A 49 -1.06 -13.23 -8.18
CA ILE A 49 -0.33 -13.85 -7.08
C ILE A 49 0.47 -15.04 -7.62
N THR A 50 1.78 -15.04 -7.40
CA THR A 50 2.69 -16.14 -7.78
C THR A 50 3.37 -16.76 -6.57
N ARG A 51 3.76 -15.94 -5.59
CA ARG A 51 4.55 -16.38 -4.44
C ARG A 51 3.75 -17.27 -3.49
N SER A 52 4.43 -18.30 -3.00
CA SER A 52 3.95 -19.16 -1.92
C SER A 52 5.11 -19.57 -0.99
N HIS A 53 4.79 -20.05 0.21
CA HIS A 53 5.80 -20.56 1.14
C HIS A 53 6.65 -21.69 0.54
N THR A 54 6.00 -22.61 -0.18
CA THR A 54 6.68 -23.73 -0.86
C THR A 54 7.65 -23.22 -1.93
N GLU A 55 7.21 -22.27 -2.76
CA GLU A 55 8.07 -21.69 -3.79
C GLU A 55 9.25 -20.92 -3.18
N ASN A 56 9.03 -20.19 -2.07
CA ASN A 56 10.12 -19.49 -1.39
C ASN A 56 11.17 -20.46 -0.82
N LEU A 57 10.77 -21.64 -0.34
CA LEU A 57 11.71 -22.68 0.10
C LEU A 57 12.57 -23.18 -1.08
N GLU A 58 11.96 -23.42 -2.24
CA GLU A 58 12.67 -23.84 -3.45
C GLU A 58 13.64 -22.76 -3.96
N ARG A 59 13.19 -21.50 -3.98
CA ARG A 59 14.01 -20.34 -4.34
C ARG A 59 15.20 -20.17 -3.39
N TYR A 60 15.00 -20.40 -2.09
CA TYR A 60 16.10 -20.37 -1.13
C TYR A 60 17.13 -21.48 -1.39
N GLU A 61 16.71 -22.70 -1.72
CA GLU A 61 17.66 -23.77 -2.04
C GLU A 61 18.46 -23.44 -3.33
N MET A 62 17.82 -22.81 -4.33
CA MET A 62 18.53 -22.25 -5.49
C MET A 62 19.55 -21.17 -5.10
N TRP A 63 19.16 -20.22 -4.26
CA TRP A 63 20.06 -19.18 -3.74
C TRP A 63 21.27 -19.78 -3.01
N ARG A 64 21.02 -20.77 -2.15
CA ARG A 64 22.06 -21.40 -1.33
C ARG A 64 23.01 -22.27 -2.16
N SER A 65 22.50 -22.98 -3.16
CA SER A 65 23.31 -23.90 -3.97
C SER A 65 24.08 -23.21 -5.10
N ASN A 66 23.51 -22.13 -5.67
CA ASN A 66 24.01 -21.45 -6.86
C ASN A 66 24.53 -22.42 -7.94
N SER A 67 23.71 -23.42 -8.31
CA SER A 67 24.12 -24.48 -9.24
C SER A 67 24.48 -23.98 -10.64
N HIS A 68 24.06 -22.77 -11.01
CA HIS A 68 24.38 -22.13 -12.29
C HIS A 68 25.63 -21.24 -12.24
N HIS A 69 26.30 -21.13 -11.08
CA HIS A 69 27.48 -20.30 -10.88
C HIS A 69 27.29 -18.84 -11.31
N GLU A 70 26.10 -18.30 -11.03
CA GLU A 70 25.73 -16.93 -11.35
C GLU A 70 26.42 -15.93 -10.42
N SER A 71 26.59 -14.69 -10.89
CA SER A 71 26.98 -13.59 -10.03
C SER A 71 25.88 -13.28 -8.99
N ALA A 72 26.22 -12.48 -7.96
CA ALA A 72 25.28 -12.15 -6.90
C ALA A 72 24.01 -11.44 -7.43
N ASP A 73 24.15 -10.54 -8.39
CA ASP A 73 23.01 -9.80 -8.95
C ASP A 73 22.13 -10.68 -9.86
N GLU A 74 22.75 -11.55 -10.68
CA GLU A 74 22.02 -12.51 -11.52
C GLU A 74 21.26 -13.53 -10.67
N LEU A 75 21.89 -14.10 -9.65
CA LEU A 75 21.26 -15.05 -8.75
C LEU A 75 20.13 -14.39 -7.95
N ARG A 76 20.35 -13.16 -7.45
CA ARG A 76 19.33 -12.37 -6.75
C ARG A 76 18.11 -12.12 -7.65
N ASP A 77 18.33 -11.87 -8.94
CA ASP A 77 17.24 -11.73 -9.89
C ASP A 77 16.53 -13.04 -10.17
N ARG A 78 17.26 -14.16 -10.33
CA ARG A 78 16.67 -15.48 -10.51
C ARG A 78 15.71 -15.85 -9.37
N VAL A 79 16.12 -15.60 -8.12
CA VAL A 79 15.32 -15.95 -6.94
C VAL A 79 14.37 -14.83 -6.50
N LYS A 80 14.32 -13.72 -7.24
CA LYS A 80 13.44 -12.56 -7.02
C LYS A 80 13.49 -12.03 -5.57
N GLY A 81 14.70 -12.00 -5.00
CA GLY A 81 14.95 -11.45 -3.66
C GLY A 81 14.65 -12.38 -2.48
N VAL A 82 14.58 -13.70 -2.70
CA VAL A 82 14.58 -14.71 -1.61
C VAL A 82 16.03 -15.06 -1.28
N SER A 83 16.54 -14.56 -0.14
CA SER A 83 17.94 -14.75 0.27
C SER A 83 18.11 -15.35 1.67
N ALA A 84 17.01 -15.55 2.39
CA ALA A 84 16.96 -16.24 3.66
C ALA A 84 15.96 -17.40 3.60
N LYS A 85 16.12 -18.40 4.48
CA LYS A 85 15.24 -19.57 4.50
C LYS A 85 13.91 -19.21 5.15
N PRO A 86 12.76 -19.39 4.47
CA PRO A 86 11.45 -19.27 5.09
C PRO A 86 11.31 -20.25 6.27
N PHE A 87 10.65 -19.83 7.34
CA PHE A 87 10.49 -20.68 8.53
C PHE A 87 9.09 -20.62 9.18
N ILE A 88 8.22 -19.70 8.77
CA ILE A 88 6.78 -19.71 9.12
C ILE A 88 6.00 -19.55 7.83
N GLU A 89 5.09 -20.48 7.56
CA GLU A 89 4.13 -20.35 6.46
C GLU A 89 3.12 -19.24 6.76
N THR A 90 3.05 -18.27 5.85
CA THR A 90 2.06 -17.20 5.87
C THR A 90 1.09 -17.35 4.70
N LEU A 91 -0.16 -16.92 4.90
CA LEU A 91 -1.12 -16.89 3.80
C LEU A 91 -0.84 -15.64 2.93
N PRO A 92 -0.65 -15.76 1.61
CA PRO A 92 -0.38 -14.63 0.72
C PRO A 92 -1.58 -13.65 0.65
N SER A 93 -1.60 -12.65 1.51
CA SER A 93 -2.72 -11.69 1.64
C SER A 93 -2.23 -10.27 1.96
N ILE A 94 -3.18 -9.37 2.27
CA ILE A 94 -2.93 -7.98 2.64
C ILE A 94 -3.41 -7.76 4.07
N ASP A 95 -2.58 -7.13 4.91
CA ASP A 95 -3.05 -6.66 6.20
C ASP A 95 -3.84 -5.35 6.06
N ALA A 96 -5.13 -5.39 6.37
CA ALA A 96 -6.04 -4.28 6.14
C ALA A 96 -5.71 -3.03 6.99
N LEU A 97 -5.18 -3.21 8.21
CA LEU A 97 -4.81 -2.10 9.10
C LEU A 97 -3.56 -1.37 8.60
N HIS A 98 -2.47 -2.09 8.35
CA HIS A 98 -1.23 -1.48 7.87
C HIS A 98 -1.35 -0.97 6.43
N CYS A 99 -2.21 -1.59 5.60
CA CYS A 99 -2.60 -1.04 4.30
C CYS A 99 -3.23 0.35 4.43
N ASP A 100 -4.21 0.50 5.33
CA ASP A 100 -4.84 1.80 5.59
C ASP A 100 -3.83 2.86 6.07
N ILE A 101 -2.95 2.49 7.01
CA ILE A 101 -1.93 3.38 7.56
C ILE A 101 -0.95 3.80 6.46
N GLY A 102 -0.49 2.84 5.65
CA GLY A 102 0.44 3.07 4.56
C GLY A 102 -0.14 3.99 3.48
N ASN A 103 -1.37 3.70 3.04
CA ASN A 103 -2.06 4.50 2.03
C ASN A 103 -2.37 5.91 2.56
N ALA A 104 -2.82 6.05 3.82
CA ALA A 104 -3.04 7.37 4.41
C ALA A 104 -1.76 8.20 4.55
N ALA A 105 -0.63 7.56 4.89
CA ALA A 105 0.66 8.23 4.92
C ALA A 105 1.09 8.71 3.51
N GLU A 106 0.78 7.93 2.49
CA GLU A 106 1.04 8.28 1.09
C GLU A 106 0.16 9.46 0.62
N PHE A 107 -1.14 9.45 0.92
CA PHE A 107 -2.03 10.59 0.67
C PHE A 107 -1.62 11.85 1.42
N TYR A 108 -1.23 11.71 2.70
CA TYR A 108 -0.68 12.83 3.47
C TYR A 108 0.55 13.42 2.77
N LYS A 109 1.40 12.57 2.17
CA LYS A 109 2.54 13.05 1.39
C LYS A 109 2.11 13.74 0.09
N ILE A 110 1.12 13.22 -0.63
CA ILE A 110 0.53 13.89 -1.80
C ILE A 110 0.03 15.29 -1.42
N PHE A 111 -0.75 15.41 -0.34
CA PHE A 111 -1.26 16.72 0.12
C PHE A 111 -0.14 17.74 0.39
N GLN A 112 0.95 17.33 1.05
CA GLN A 112 2.11 18.20 1.26
C GLN A 112 2.73 18.69 -0.06
N LEU A 113 2.81 17.80 -1.05
CA LEU A 113 3.44 18.09 -2.34
C LEU A 113 2.56 18.96 -3.24
N GLU A 114 1.23 18.79 -3.17
CA GLU A 114 0.27 19.65 -3.86
C GLU A 114 0.26 21.07 -3.28
N ILE A 115 0.28 21.23 -1.96
CA ILE A 115 0.40 22.55 -1.30
C ILE A 115 1.68 23.27 -1.75
N GLY A 116 2.75 22.51 -1.95
CA GLY A 116 4.04 23.04 -2.40
C GLY A 116 4.21 23.22 -3.90
N GLU A 117 3.22 22.82 -4.70
CA GLU A 117 3.32 22.74 -6.16
C GLU A 117 4.64 22.09 -6.63
N VAL A 118 5.05 20.97 -6.02
CA VAL A 118 6.38 20.36 -6.28
C VAL A 118 6.61 20.02 -7.75
N TYR A 119 5.54 19.82 -8.52
CA TYR A 119 5.60 19.59 -9.96
C TYR A 119 6.11 20.80 -10.75
N LYS A 120 6.06 22.02 -10.18
CA LYS A 120 6.71 23.23 -10.73
C LYS A 120 8.10 23.47 -10.14
N ASN A 121 8.33 23.06 -8.90
CA ASN A 121 9.60 23.25 -8.19
C ASN A 121 10.13 21.91 -7.65
N PRO A 122 10.74 21.08 -8.51
CA PRO A 122 11.20 19.74 -8.13
C PRO A 122 12.31 19.78 -7.06
N ASP A 123 13.15 20.82 -7.10
CA ASP A 123 14.35 20.97 -6.28
C ASP A 123 14.10 21.68 -4.93
N ALA A 124 12.83 21.80 -4.53
CA ALA A 124 12.46 22.44 -3.26
C ALA A 124 13.24 21.87 -2.06
N SER A 125 13.79 22.79 -1.27
CA SER A 125 14.63 22.53 -0.10
C SER A 125 13.92 21.75 1.01
N LYS A 126 14.70 21.23 1.96
CA LYS A 126 14.14 20.55 3.14
C LYS A 126 13.30 21.51 3.99
N GLU A 127 13.72 22.77 4.07
CA GLU A 127 13.07 23.85 4.79
C GLU A 127 11.71 24.19 4.17
N GLU A 128 11.62 24.28 2.85
CA GLU A 128 10.36 24.46 2.12
C GLU A 128 9.40 23.30 2.36
N ARG A 129 9.87 22.06 2.24
CA ARG A 129 9.06 20.87 2.48
C ARG A 129 8.53 20.80 3.91
N LYS A 130 9.33 21.24 4.90
CA LYS A 130 8.89 21.40 6.29
C LYS A 130 7.83 22.49 6.43
N ARG A 131 7.94 23.61 5.71
CA ARG A 131 6.90 24.65 5.69
C ARG A 131 5.58 24.12 5.14
N TRP A 132 5.58 23.39 4.03
CA TRP A 132 4.36 22.79 3.46
C TRP A 132 3.69 21.81 4.43
N GLN A 133 4.49 20.97 5.11
CA GLN A 133 3.98 20.11 6.17
C GLN A 133 3.34 20.92 7.30
N SER A 134 4.00 21.98 7.80
CA SER A 134 3.45 22.83 8.86
C SER A 134 2.13 23.51 8.45
N THR A 135 2.03 23.95 7.20
CA THR A 135 0.80 24.54 6.64
C THR A 135 -0.33 23.52 6.62
N LEU A 136 -0.07 22.31 6.11
CA LEU A 136 -1.05 21.22 6.11
C LEU A 136 -1.52 20.89 7.53
N ASP A 137 -0.58 20.71 8.46
CA ASP A 137 -0.85 20.36 9.85
C ASP A 137 -1.70 21.41 10.58
N LYS A 138 -1.39 22.69 10.38
CA LYS A 138 -2.19 23.80 10.93
C LYS A 138 -3.61 23.80 10.36
N HIS A 139 -3.75 23.55 9.06
CA HIS A 139 -5.04 23.56 8.40
C HIS A 139 -5.91 22.37 8.79
N LEU A 140 -5.35 21.15 8.81
CA LEU A 140 -6.05 19.95 9.28
C LEU A 140 -6.46 20.06 10.75
N ARG A 141 -5.65 20.69 11.60
CA ARG A 141 -6.06 21.00 12.97
C ARG A 141 -7.27 21.93 13.00
N LYS A 142 -7.26 23.00 12.20
CA LYS A 142 -8.32 24.01 12.16
C LYS A 142 -9.65 23.45 11.62
N LYS A 143 -9.61 22.70 10.50
CA LYS A 143 -10.80 22.25 9.78
C LYS A 143 -11.29 20.87 10.21
N MET A 144 -10.38 19.96 10.51
CA MET A 144 -10.69 18.54 10.78
C MET A 144 -10.49 18.15 12.25
N ASN A 145 -10.08 19.10 13.11
CA ASN A 145 -9.68 18.84 14.50
C ASN A 145 -8.63 17.70 14.62
N LEU A 146 -7.75 17.60 13.62
CA LEU A 146 -6.68 16.61 13.57
C LEU A 146 -5.40 17.19 14.16
N LYS A 147 -4.99 16.68 15.32
CA LYS A 147 -3.69 17.03 15.91
C LYS A 147 -2.58 16.34 15.13
N PRO A 148 -1.52 17.06 14.72
CA PRO A 148 -0.35 16.47 14.08
C PRO A 148 0.25 15.36 14.94
N ILE A 149 0.67 14.29 14.28
CA ILE A 149 1.26 13.11 14.91
C ILE A 149 2.61 12.82 14.27
N MET A 150 3.53 12.27 15.06
CA MET A 150 4.88 11.93 14.57
C MET A 150 4.86 10.71 13.63
N ARG A 151 4.02 9.72 13.92
CA ARG A 151 3.84 8.51 13.11
C ARG A 151 2.36 8.29 12.85
N MET A 152 2.00 8.05 11.59
CA MET A 152 0.64 7.73 11.17
C MET A 152 0.11 6.52 11.94
N ASN A 153 -1.10 6.62 12.46
CA ASN A 153 -1.80 5.52 13.14
C ASN A 153 -3.19 5.31 12.53
N GLY A 154 -3.82 4.18 12.85
CA GLY A 154 -5.12 3.80 12.27
C GLY A 154 -6.23 4.84 12.51
N ASN A 155 -6.28 5.46 13.69
CA ASN A 155 -7.30 6.47 14.00
C ASN A 155 -7.14 7.74 13.14
N PHE A 156 -5.91 8.20 12.95
CA PHE A 156 -5.64 9.34 12.09
C PHE A 156 -5.90 8.99 10.62
N ALA A 157 -5.47 7.81 10.17
CA ALA A 157 -5.69 7.32 8.81
C ALA A 157 -7.19 7.30 8.46
N ARG A 158 -8.04 6.76 9.35
CA ARG A 158 -9.50 6.72 9.15
C ARG A 158 -10.12 8.11 9.01
N LYS A 159 -9.62 9.11 9.75
CA LYS A 159 -10.13 10.50 9.66
C LYS A 159 -9.56 11.27 8.47
N LEU A 160 -8.31 11.02 8.11
CA LEU A 160 -7.65 11.68 6.99
C LEU A 160 -8.23 11.22 5.65
N MET A 161 -8.53 9.93 5.52
CA MET A 161 -9.08 9.35 4.29
C MET A 161 -10.60 9.57 4.21
N ALA A 162 -11.00 10.82 4.00
CA ALA A 162 -12.39 11.26 3.93
C ALA A 162 -12.58 12.39 2.90
N HIS A 163 -13.80 12.55 2.39
CA HIS A 163 -14.13 13.58 1.39
C HIS A 163 -13.92 15.00 1.96
N GLU A 164 -14.33 15.22 3.21
CA GLU A 164 -14.19 16.49 3.91
C GLU A 164 -12.72 16.90 4.06
N THR A 165 -11.83 15.92 4.23
CA THR A 165 -10.39 16.19 4.32
C THR A 165 -9.84 16.68 2.99
N VAL A 166 -10.19 16.06 1.87
CA VAL A 166 -9.70 16.51 0.56
C VAL A 166 -10.26 17.88 0.20
N GLU A 167 -11.50 18.20 0.57
CA GLU A 167 -12.06 19.55 0.39
C GLU A 167 -11.29 20.59 1.21
N ALA A 168 -10.99 20.30 2.49
CA ALA A 168 -10.17 21.19 3.31
C ALA A 168 -8.77 21.39 2.71
N VAL A 169 -8.12 20.32 2.22
CA VAL A 169 -6.81 20.43 1.57
C VAL A 169 -6.88 21.24 0.28
N CYS A 170 -7.96 21.13 -0.49
CA CYS A 170 -8.16 21.90 -1.73
C CYS A 170 -8.20 23.41 -1.48
N GLU A 171 -8.61 23.89 -0.30
CA GLU A 171 -8.53 25.31 0.08
C GLU A 171 -7.09 25.86 0.05
N LEU A 172 -6.08 25.00 0.21
CA LEU A 172 -4.66 25.36 0.20
C LEU A 172 -3.99 25.22 -1.17
N ILE A 173 -4.67 24.61 -2.14
CA ILE A 173 -4.13 24.35 -3.48
C ILE A 173 -4.57 25.49 -4.40
N HIS A 174 -3.65 26.06 -5.18
CA HIS A 174 -3.96 27.21 -6.05
C HIS A 174 -4.63 26.81 -7.37
N SER A 175 -4.16 25.73 -7.99
CA SER A 175 -4.66 25.28 -9.31
C SER A 175 -5.96 24.49 -9.19
N GLU A 176 -7.01 24.94 -9.88
CA GLU A 176 -8.30 24.23 -9.90
C GLU A 176 -8.19 22.85 -10.55
N GLU A 177 -7.37 22.71 -11.60
CA GLU A 177 -7.12 21.42 -12.24
C GLU A 177 -6.55 20.39 -11.23
N ARG A 178 -5.63 20.84 -10.36
CA ARG A 178 -5.04 20.00 -9.31
C ARG A 178 -6.06 19.63 -8.24
N ARG A 179 -6.94 20.56 -7.87
CA ARG A 179 -8.04 20.29 -6.92
C ARG A 179 -8.97 19.21 -7.44
N VAL A 180 -9.38 19.32 -8.71
CA VAL A 180 -10.21 18.30 -9.37
C VAL A 180 -9.53 16.93 -9.35
N ALA A 181 -8.25 16.86 -9.77
CA ALA A 181 -7.50 15.61 -9.78
C ALA A 181 -7.37 14.98 -8.37
N LEU A 182 -7.16 15.80 -7.34
CA LEU A 182 -7.02 15.31 -5.96
C LEU A 182 -8.36 14.81 -5.39
N ARG A 183 -9.47 15.50 -5.68
CA ARG A 183 -10.82 15.07 -5.32
C ARG A 183 -11.17 13.74 -5.99
N GLU A 184 -10.89 13.63 -7.28
CA GLU A 184 -11.15 12.40 -8.04
C GLU A 184 -10.33 11.23 -7.50
N LEU A 185 -9.04 11.46 -7.19
CA LEU A 185 -8.18 10.45 -6.58
C LEU A 185 -8.74 9.97 -5.23
N MET A 186 -9.18 10.88 -4.36
CA MET A 186 -9.79 10.52 -3.08
C MET A 186 -11.14 9.80 -3.29
N ALA A 187 -11.97 10.26 -4.22
CA ALA A 187 -13.27 9.64 -4.51
C ALA A 187 -13.11 8.18 -4.97
N LEU A 188 -12.16 7.90 -5.87
CA LEU A 188 -11.84 6.54 -6.31
C LEU A 188 -11.30 5.69 -5.15
N TYR A 189 -10.40 6.23 -4.32
CA TYR A 189 -9.92 5.53 -3.13
C TYR A 189 -11.06 5.13 -2.20
N LEU A 190 -12.00 6.04 -1.94
CA LEU A 190 -13.16 5.79 -1.06
C LEU A 190 -14.15 4.78 -1.65
N LYS A 191 -14.25 4.65 -2.98
CA LYS A 191 -15.03 3.58 -3.63
C LYS A 191 -14.36 2.21 -3.48
N MET A 192 -13.04 2.14 -3.52
CA MET A 192 -12.31 0.88 -3.41
C MET A 192 -12.16 0.40 -1.96
N LYS A 193 -11.95 1.34 -1.03
CA LYS A 193 -11.61 1.06 0.38
C LYS A 193 -12.53 0.08 1.11
N PRO A 194 -13.87 0.15 0.97
CA PRO A 194 -14.76 -0.79 1.65
C PRO A 194 -14.47 -2.25 1.29
N VAL A 195 -13.99 -2.53 0.08
CA VAL A 195 -13.81 -3.90 -0.43
C VAL A 195 -12.74 -4.67 0.35
N TRP A 196 -11.60 -4.05 0.69
CA TRP A 196 -10.57 -4.72 1.50
C TRP A 196 -10.76 -4.55 3.02
N ARG A 197 -11.74 -3.74 3.46
CA ARG A 197 -12.00 -3.49 4.88
C ARG A 197 -13.21 -4.20 5.46
N SER A 198 -14.22 -4.42 4.64
CA SER A 198 -15.46 -5.09 5.03
C SER A 198 -15.19 -6.53 5.49
N SER A 199 -16.05 -7.04 6.38
CA SER A 199 -15.95 -8.42 6.83
C SER A 199 -16.42 -9.40 5.76
N CYS A 200 -17.44 -9.03 4.98
CA CYS A 200 -17.94 -9.81 3.85
C CYS A 200 -18.32 -8.88 2.68
N PRO A 201 -17.35 -8.45 1.85
CA PRO A 201 -17.58 -7.45 0.79
C PRO A 201 -18.62 -7.88 -0.24
N ALA A 202 -18.75 -9.19 -0.52
CA ALA A 202 -19.79 -9.71 -1.41
C ALA A 202 -21.23 -9.48 -0.92
N LYS A 203 -21.43 -9.21 0.37
CA LYS A 203 -22.75 -8.90 0.95
C LYS A 203 -22.88 -7.42 1.33
N GLU A 204 -21.83 -6.85 1.90
CA GLU A 204 -21.85 -5.49 2.44
C GLU A 204 -21.64 -4.41 1.37
N CYS A 205 -20.87 -4.71 0.32
CA CYS A 205 -20.57 -3.75 -0.75
C CYS A 205 -20.41 -4.42 -2.14
N PRO A 206 -21.39 -5.21 -2.61
CA PRO A 206 -21.29 -6.00 -3.85
C PRO A 206 -21.04 -5.15 -5.10
N GLU A 207 -21.66 -3.98 -5.20
CA GLU A 207 -21.45 -3.06 -6.33
C GLU A 207 -20.01 -2.54 -6.39
N LEU A 208 -19.44 -2.17 -5.23
CA LEU A 208 -18.06 -1.70 -5.13
C LEU A 208 -17.06 -2.81 -5.44
N LEU A 209 -17.35 -4.04 -4.99
CA LEU A 209 -16.56 -5.21 -5.35
C LEU A 209 -16.57 -5.47 -6.86
N CYS A 210 -17.74 -5.45 -7.49
CA CYS A 210 -17.88 -5.63 -8.94
C CYS A 210 -17.14 -4.55 -9.75
N GLN A 211 -17.13 -3.31 -9.26
CA GLN A 211 -16.48 -2.17 -9.94
C GLN A 211 -15.00 -2.01 -9.57
N TYR A 212 -14.44 -2.86 -8.71
CA TYR A 212 -13.11 -2.65 -8.14
C TYR A 212 -12.03 -2.53 -9.22
N SER A 213 -12.00 -3.46 -10.19
CA SER A 213 -11.00 -3.47 -11.26
C SER A 213 -11.07 -2.24 -12.15
N PHE A 214 -12.26 -1.72 -12.42
CA PHE A 214 -12.43 -0.47 -13.16
C PHE A 214 -11.93 0.73 -12.35
N ASN A 215 -12.33 0.82 -11.07
CA ASN A 215 -11.91 1.90 -10.19
C ASN A 215 -10.38 1.91 -9.97
N SER A 216 -9.74 0.73 -9.88
CA SER A 216 -8.28 0.64 -9.71
C SER A 216 -7.54 1.04 -10.99
N GLN A 217 -8.08 0.73 -12.17
CA GLN A 217 -7.55 1.23 -13.45
C GLN A 217 -7.62 2.76 -13.54
N CYS A 218 -8.77 3.37 -13.26
CA CYS A 218 -8.91 4.83 -13.26
C CYS A 218 -7.98 5.49 -12.22
N PHE A 219 -7.85 4.88 -11.04
CA PHE A 219 -6.93 5.37 -10.01
C PHE A 219 -5.48 5.35 -10.49
N ALA A 220 -5.06 4.22 -11.08
CA ALA A 220 -3.72 4.06 -11.65
C ALA A 220 -3.46 5.06 -12.79
N GLU A 221 -4.45 5.30 -13.66
CA GLU A 221 -4.34 6.28 -14.73
C GLU A 221 -4.13 7.70 -14.20
N LEU A 222 -4.87 8.11 -13.17
CA LEU A 222 -4.64 9.40 -12.49
C LEU A 222 -3.23 9.50 -11.92
N LEU A 223 -2.72 8.42 -11.30
CA LEU A 223 -1.35 8.41 -10.78
C LEU A 223 -0.33 8.60 -11.90
N SER A 224 -0.49 7.88 -13.02
CA SER A 224 0.43 7.90 -14.16
C SER A 224 0.36 9.18 -15.00
N THR A 225 -0.74 9.92 -14.91
CA THR A 225 -0.96 11.16 -15.66
C THR A 225 -0.80 12.39 -14.77
N LYS A 226 -1.76 12.63 -13.87
CA LYS A 226 -1.82 13.81 -13.02
C LYS A 226 -0.78 13.80 -11.92
N PHE A 227 -0.35 12.64 -11.43
CA PHE A 227 0.67 12.53 -10.37
C PHE A 227 1.99 11.92 -10.86
N LYS A 228 2.24 11.98 -12.18
CA LYS A 228 3.43 11.43 -12.82
C LYS A 228 4.74 11.88 -12.16
N TYR A 229 4.81 13.16 -11.78
CA TYR A 229 5.97 13.76 -11.09
C TYR A 229 6.39 13.00 -9.82
N ARG A 230 5.47 12.22 -9.21
CA ARG A 230 5.73 11.41 -8.02
C ARG A 230 5.86 9.93 -8.34
N TYR A 231 5.08 9.40 -9.28
CA TYR A 231 4.95 7.96 -9.51
C TYR A 231 5.67 7.43 -10.75
N GLU A 232 6.32 8.29 -11.54
CA GLU A 232 7.22 7.83 -12.60
C GLU A 232 8.41 7.06 -12.00
N GLY A 233 8.51 5.76 -12.33
CA GLY A 233 9.59 4.88 -11.89
C GLY A 233 9.47 4.35 -10.46
N LYS A 234 8.40 4.70 -9.71
CA LYS A 234 8.19 4.19 -8.36
C LYS A 234 6.74 4.18 -7.91
N ILE A 235 6.39 3.19 -7.09
CA ILE A 235 5.12 3.07 -6.39
C ILE A 235 5.37 2.52 -4.97
N THR A 236 4.46 2.79 -4.02
CA THR A 236 4.55 2.21 -2.67
C THR A 236 4.09 0.75 -2.67
N ASN A 237 4.59 -0.06 -1.73
CA ASN A 237 4.24 -1.48 -1.64
C ASN A 237 2.72 -1.66 -1.42
N TYR A 238 2.11 -0.82 -0.58
CA TYR A 238 0.67 -0.90 -0.32
C TYR A 238 -0.20 -0.36 -1.46
N PHE A 239 0.23 0.65 -2.23
CA PHE A 239 -0.50 1.01 -3.46
C PHE A 239 -0.47 -0.12 -4.47
N HIS A 240 0.70 -0.72 -4.71
CA HIS A 240 0.78 -1.88 -5.60
C HIS A 240 -0.15 -3.02 -5.14
N LYS A 241 -0.12 -3.39 -3.85
CA LYS A 241 -1.01 -4.41 -3.29
C LYS A 241 -2.49 -4.07 -3.44
N THR A 242 -2.86 -2.84 -3.13
CA THR A 242 -4.25 -2.37 -3.18
C THR A 242 -4.79 -2.35 -4.61
N LEU A 243 -3.96 -1.95 -5.58
CA LEU A 243 -4.40 -1.73 -6.96
C LEU A 243 -4.34 -2.99 -7.82
N ALA A 244 -3.47 -3.95 -7.50
CA ALA A 244 -3.27 -5.16 -8.29
C ALA A 244 -3.93 -6.42 -7.70
N HIS A 245 -3.87 -6.62 -6.38
CA HIS A 245 -4.09 -7.96 -5.80
C HIS A 245 -5.41 -8.11 -5.04
N VAL A 246 -6.12 -7.01 -4.74
CA VAL A 246 -7.36 -7.07 -3.93
C VAL A 246 -8.46 -7.96 -4.56
N PRO A 247 -8.79 -7.86 -5.86
CA PRO A 247 -9.81 -8.71 -6.46
C PRO A 247 -9.52 -10.21 -6.32
N GLU A 248 -8.30 -10.63 -6.66
CA GLU A 248 -7.87 -12.03 -6.59
C GLU A 248 -7.91 -12.57 -5.15
N ILE A 249 -7.47 -11.79 -4.16
CA ILE A 249 -7.53 -12.20 -2.75
C ILE A 249 -8.99 -12.34 -2.29
N ILE A 250 -9.87 -11.41 -2.65
CA ILE A 250 -11.28 -11.49 -2.25
C ILE A 250 -11.98 -12.67 -2.90
N GLU A 251 -11.71 -12.97 -4.17
CA GLU A 251 -12.25 -14.15 -4.84
C GLU A 251 -11.80 -15.45 -4.15
N ARG A 252 -10.51 -15.54 -3.78
CA ARG A 252 -9.93 -16.72 -3.12
C ARG A 252 -10.40 -16.89 -1.67
N ASP A 253 -10.41 -15.81 -0.89
CA ASP A 253 -10.54 -15.87 0.57
C ASP A 253 -11.91 -15.37 1.09
N GLY A 254 -12.72 -14.78 0.21
CA GLY A 254 -14.00 -14.15 0.53
C GLY A 254 -13.90 -12.81 1.27
N SER A 255 -12.77 -12.52 1.93
CA SER A 255 -12.56 -11.30 2.71
C SER A 255 -11.07 -11.03 2.95
N ILE A 256 -10.72 -9.76 3.12
CA ILE A 256 -9.41 -9.30 3.61
C ILE A 256 -9.55 -8.74 5.02
N GLY A 257 -10.54 -7.88 5.25
CA GLY A 257 -10.74 -7.16 6.50
C GLY A 257 -10.99 -8.07 7.71
N ALA A 258 -11.65 -9.21 7.50
CA ALA A 258 -11.90 -10.19 8.56
C ALA A 258 -10.60 -10.87 9.08
N TRP A 259 -9.52 -10.80 8.32
CA TRP A 259 -8.23 -11.45 8.60
C TRP A 259 -7.12 -10.46 9.00
N ALA A 260 -7.51 -9.22 9.30
CA ALA A 260 -6.58 -8.13 9.62
C ALA A 260 -5.92 -8.28 11.00
N SER A 261 -4.78 -7.61 11.16
CA SER A 261 -4.00 -7.53 12.41
C SER A 261 -4.67 -6.69 13.51
N GLU A 262 -5.78 -6.00 13.23
CA GLU A 262 -6.41 -5.03 14.15
C GLU A 262 -6.83 -5.65 15.49
N GLY A 263 -7.22 -6.93 15.50
CA GLY A 263 -7.50 -7.67 16.73
C GLY A 263 -6.24 -7.90 17.58
N ASN A 264 -5.13 -8.31 16.95
CA ASN A 264 -3.86 -8.52 17.63
C ASN A 264 -3.27 -7.21 18.18
N GLU A 265 -3.30 -6.15 17.37
CA GLU A 265 -2.86 -4.82 17.80
C GLU A 265 -3.71 -4.24 18.94
N SER A 266 -5.01 -4.56 18.98
CA SER A 266 -5.86 -4.21 20.11
C SER A 266 -5.48 -4.99 21.38
N GLY A 267 -5.05 -6.24 21.24
CA GLY A 267 -4.52 -7.06 22.33
C GLY A 267 -3.27 -6.46 22.99
N ASN A 268 -2.41 -5.78 22.22
CA ASN A 268 -1.24 -5.06 22.75
C ASN A 268 -1.62 -3.97 23.78
N LYS A 269 -2.84 -3.45 23.75
CA LYS A 269 -3.34 -2.51 24.76
C LYS A 269 -3.67 -3.22 26.09
N LEU A 270 -4.15 -4.46 26.04
CA LEU A 270 -4.46 -5.26 27.23
C LEU A 270 -3.19 -5.80 27.91
N PHE A 271 -2.13 -6.02 27.12
CA PHE A 271 -0.84 -6.47 27.64
C PHE A 271 -0.13 -5.40 28.50
N ARG A 272 -0.43 -4.11 28.30
CA ARG A 272 0.17 -2.98 29.02
C ARG A 272 -0.59 -2.65 30.29
#